data_AF-A0A9E3P0L2-F1
#
_entry.id   AF-A0A9E3P0L2-F1
#
_cell.length_a   1.000
_cell.length_b   1.000
_cell.length_c   1.000
_cell.angle_alpha   90.00
_cell.angle_beta   90.00
_cell.angle_gamma   90.00
#
_symmetry.space_group_name_H-M   'P 1'
#
loop_
_entity.id
_entity.type
_entity.pdbx_description
1 polymer ?
#
loop_
_entity_poly.entity_id
_entity_poly.type
_entity_poly.pdbx_seq_one_letter_code
_entity_poly.pdbx_strand_id
1 'polypeptide(L)'
;MRALFALALLVCAACSSTATGSGGPLGTSSDPEKACLDTIEALARAGERCGANYQTTYDAALKNATGGSCANVLQIRDETLLRGTCLPSLQTMSCADLNAGKLDEACAQQLLRRSP
;
A
#
# COMPACT_ATOMS: atom_id res chain seq x y z
N MET A 1 -36.17 -41.68 23.84
CA MET A 1 -36.75 -40.52 23.14
C MET A 1 -35.65 -39.99 22.22
N ARG A 2 -35.51 -40.48 20.98
CA ARG A 2 -36.11 -39.93 19.74
C ARG A 2 -36.00 -38.40 19.70
N ALA A 3 -34.93 -37.91 19.07
CA ALA A 3 -34.94 -37.19 17.78
C ALA A 3 -35.12 -35.67 18.02
N LEU A 4 -34.41 -34.73 17.40
CA LEU A 4 -34.18 -34.55 15.97
C LEU A 4 -32.94 -33.69 15.72
N PHE A 5 -32.14 -34.15 14.75
CA PHE A 5 -31.31 -33.34 13.86
C PHE A 5 -32.23 -32.42 13.04
N ALA A 6 -31.99 -31.11 13.05
CA ALA A 6 -32.50 -30.12 12.08
C ALA A 6 -31.95 -28.74 12.48
N LEU A 7 -31.55 -27.83 11.62
CA LEU A 7 -31.26 -27.78 10.19
C LEU A 7 -30.55 -26.42 10.05
N ALA A 8 -29.46 -26.36 9.30
CA ALA A 8 -28.73 -25.14 9.04
C ALA A 8 -29.65 -24.05 8.43
N LEU A 9 -29.63 -22.85 9.00
CA LEU A 9 -30.17 -21.65 8.38
C LEU A 9 -29.08 -20.58 8.31
N LEU A 10 -28.69 -20.34 7.06
CA LEU A 10 -27.81 -19.32 6.54
C LEU A 10 -28.26 -17.92 6.99
N VAL A 11 -27.41 -17.18 7.70
CA VAL A 11 -27.47 -15.71 7.69
C VAL A 11 -26.04 -15.18 7.59
N CYS A 12 -25.64 -14.88 6.36
CA CYS A 12 -24.53 -13.96 6.08
C CYS A 12 -24.93 -12.57 6.59
N ALA A 13 -24.41 -12.17 7.74
CA ALA A 13 -24.41 -10.78 8.17
C ALA A 13 -23.06 -10.48 8.84
N ALA A 14 -22.07 -10.23 7.98
CA ALA A 14 -20.84 -9.59 8.37
C ALA A 14 -21.16 -8.14 8.78
N CYS A 15 -21.16 -7.88 10.09
CA CYS A 15 -21.07 -6.53 10.65
C CYS A 15 -20.08 -6.57 11.82
N SER A 16 -18.79 -6.57 11.50
CA SER A 16 -17.74 -6.35 12.47
C SER A 16 -17.81 -4.89 12.95
N SER A 17 -18.01 -4.71 14.26
CA SER A 17 -17.67 -3.50 15.01
C SER A 17 -16.92 -4.04 16.23
N THR A 18 -15.74 -3.60 16.64
CA THR A 18 -15.17 -2.25 16.68
C THR A 18 -13.68 -2.46 16.91
N ALA A 19 -12.83 -1.99 16.01
CA ALA A 19 -11.39 -1.88 16.27
C ALA A 19 -10.95 -0.50 15.80
N THR A 20 -10.61 0.33 16.77
CA THR A 20 -9.77 1.52 16.58
C THR A 20 -8.51 1.09 15.86
N GLY A 21 -8.45 1.35 14.56
CA GLY A 21 -7.32 1.06 13.69
C GLY A 21 -7.52 1.82 12.40
N SER A 22 -6.60 2.74 12.12
CA SER A 22 -6.47 3.44 10.85
C SER A 22 -6.33 2.42 9.72
N GLY A 23 -7.46 2.07 9.11
CA GLY A 23 -7.58 1.01 8.13
C GLY A 23 -8.94 1.11 7.50
N GLY A 24 -9.22 2.27 6.87
CA GLY A 24 -10.34 2.37 5.96
C GLY A 24 -10.22 1.29 4.88
N PRO A 25 -11.34 0.82 4.31
CA PRO A 25 -11.30 -0.14 3.22
C PRO A 25 -10.34 0.38 2.15
N LEU A 26 -9.65 -0.53 1.44
CA LEU A 26 -9.01 -0.23 0.15
C LEU A 26 -10.11 0.27 -0.80
N GLY A 27 -10.59 1.49 -0.57
CA GLY A 27 -11.41 2.23 -1.47
C GLY A 27 -10.54 2.50 -2.67
N THR A 28 -11.10 2.23 -3.83
CA THR A 28 -10.73 2.76 -5.13
C THR A 28 -10.78 4.30 -5.11
N SER A 29 -9.99 4.92 -4.24
CA SER A 29 -9.73 6.35 -4.27
C SER A 29 -8.74 6.52 -5.40
N SER A 30 -9.29 6.86 -6.56
CA SER A 30 -8.60 7.32 -7.78
C SER A 30 -7.82 8.63 -7.57
N ASP A 31 -7.37 8.89 -6.34
CA ASP A 31 -6.62 10.07 -5.90
C ASP A 31 -5.12 9.76 -6.04
N PRO A 32 -4.45 10.31 -7.06
CA PRO A 32 -3.05 10.01 -7.34
C PRO A 32 -2.12 10.40 -6.17
N GLU A 33 -2.51 11.45 -5.44
CA GLU A 33 -1.83 11.89 -4.22
C GLU A 33 -1.89 10.81 -3.13
N LYS A 34 -3.05 10.19 -2.91
CA LYS A 34 -3.20 9.13 -1.91
C LYS A 34 -2.38 7.90 -2.27
N ALA A 35 -2.44 7.46 -3.53
CA ALA A 35 -1.65 6.32 -3.97
C ALA A 35 -0.14 6.56 -3.89
N CYS A 36 0.28 7.80 -4.14
CA CYS A 36 1.66 8.22 -3.90
C CYS A 36 2.04 8.08 -2.42
N LEU A 37 1.23 8.63 -1.51
CA LEU A 37 1.46 8.54 -0.07
C LEU A 37 1.51 7.08 0.40
N ASP A 38 0.55 6.24 -0.03
CA ASP A 38 0.51 4.82 0.28
C ASP A 38 1.81 4.10 -0.15
N THR A 39 2.35 4.47 -1.32
CA THR A 39 3.59 3.90 -1.86
C THR A 39 4.82 4.31 -1.08
N ILE A 40 4.94 5.60 -0.76
CA ILE A 40 6.07 6.13 0.03
C ILE A 40 6.03 5.54 1.44
N GLU A 41 4.84 5.45 2.04
CA GLU A 41 4.67 4.83 3.34
C GLU A 41 5.06 3.34 3.31
N ALA A 42 4.64 2.58 2.30
CA ALA A 42 5.04 1.18 2.13
C ALA A 42 6.56 1.04 2.01
N LEU A 43 7.22 1.94 1.29
CA LEU A 43 8.67 1.95 1.16
C LEU A 43 9.40 2.32 2.46
N ALA A 44 8.88 3.32 3.18
CA ALA A 44 9.40 3.73 4.48
C ALA A 44 9.26 2.62 5.53
N ARG A 45 8.12 1.93 5.57
CA ARG A 45 7.91 0.74 6.40
C ARG A 45 8.82 -0.41 6.00
N ALA A 46 9.04 -0.61 4.70
CA ALA A 46 10.01 -1.60 4.23
C ALA A 46 11.42 -1.28 4.75
N GLY A 47 11.84 -0.01 4.68
CA GLY A 47 13.13 0.45 5.20
C GLY A 47 13.25 0.30 6.72
N GLU A 48 12.20 0.67 7.45
CA GLU A 48 12.13 0.53 8.91
C GLU A 48 12.33 -0.91 9.36
N ARG A 49 11.69 -1.87 8.69
CA ARG A 49 11.90 -3.31 8.94
C ARG A 49 13.34 -3.76 8.73
N CYS A 50 14.07 -3.07 7.87
CA CYS A 50 15.48 -3.32 7.59
C CYS A 50 16.44 -2.52 8.47
N GLY A 51 15.92 -1.82 9.50
CA GLY A 51 16.70 -1.05 10.46
C GLY A 51 16.97 0.41 10.04
N ALA A 52 16.38 0.89 8.94
CA ALA A 52 16.47 2.30 8.57
C ALA A 52 15.52 3.17 9.42
N ASN A 53 15.79 4.46 9.50
CA ASN A 53 14.86 5.39 10.14
C ASN A 53 13.66 5.66 9.21
N TYR A 54 12.45 5.41 9.70
CA TYR A 54 11.21 5.61 8.94
C TYR A 54 11.15 7.01 8.31
N GLN A 55 11.35 8.07 9.09
CA GLN A 55 11.20 9.45 8.61
C GLN A 55 12.23 9.78 7.53
N THR A 56 13.49 9.40 7.75
CA THR A 56 14.55 9.60 6.75
C THR A 56 14.25 8.86 5.45
N THR A 57 13.78 7.60 5.53
CA THR A 57 13.42 6.82 4.34
C THR A 57 12.20 7.40 3.63
N TYR A 58 11.19 7.83 4.40
CA TYR A 58 10.00 8.48 3.88
C TYR A 58 10.33 9.76 3.11
N ASP A 59 11.11 10.66 3.71
CA ASP A 59 11.49 11.93 3.10
C ASP A 59 12.37 11.72 1.86
N ALA A 60 13.30 10.75 1.90
CA ALA A 60 14.10 10.38 0.74
C ALA A 60 13.26 9.80 -0.40
N ALA A 61 12.31 8.92 -0.08
CA ALA A 61 11.39 8.33 -1.02
C ALA A 61 10.46 9.39 -1.66
N LEU A 62 9.90 10.30 -0.85
CA LEU A 62 9.09 11.42 -1.31
C LEU A 62 9.89 12.34 -2.24
N LYS A 63 11.13 12.67 -1.88
CA LYS A 63 12.01 13.48 -2.71
C LYS A 63 12.33 12.80 -4.05
N ASN A 64 12.70 11.52 -4.02
CA ASN A 64 13.13 10.80 -5.22
C ASN A 64 11.95 10.47 -6.17
N ALA A 65 10.84 10.00 -5.62
CA ALA A 65 9.66 9.59 -6.39
C ALA A 65 8.90 10.80 -6.95
N THR A 66 8.67 11.84 -6.13
CA THR A 66 7.73 12.92 -6.49
C THR A 66 8.33 14.32 -6.49
N GLY A 67 9.63 14.45 -6.28
CA GLY A 67 10.28 15.76 -6.18
C GLY A 67 9.94 16.49 -4.88
N GLY A 68 9.49 15.76 -3.84
CA GLY A 68 9.25 16.30 -2.50
C GLY A 68 7.78 16.55 -2.16
N SER A 69 6.84 16.27 -3.06
CA SER A 69 5.41 16.36 -2.76
C SER A 69 4.57 15.43 -3.63
N CYS A 70 3.68 14.65 -3.03
CA CYS A 70 2.71 13.82 -3.74
C CYS A 70 1.69 14.64 -4.54
N ALA A 71 1.51 15.93 -4.23
CA ALA A 71 0.69 16.83 -5.03
C ALA A 71 1.22 17.02 -6.47
N ASN A 72 2.49 16.66 -6.72
CA ASN A 72 3.08 16.68 -8.06
C ASN A 72 2.70 15.47 -8.92
N VAL A 73 2.05 14.46 -8.33
CA VAL A 73 1.58 13.27 -9.05
C VAL A 73 0.25 13.60 -9.71
N LEU A 74 0.23 13.57 -11.03
CA LEU A 74 -0.94 13.92 -11.83
C LEU A 74 -1.91 12.76 -11.98
N GLN A 75 -1.36 11.54 -12.10
CA GLN A 75 -2.14 10.33 -12.30
C GLN A 75 -1.33 9.08 -11.97
N ILE A 76 -2.04 7.98 -11.73
CA ILE A 76 -1.46 6.66 -11.58
C ILE A 76 -1.58 5.96 -12.94
N ARG A 77 -0.48 5.41 -13.46
CA ARG A 77 -0.49 4.70 -14.75
C ARG A 77 -1.33 3.42 -14.69
N ASP A 78 -1.10 2.59 -13.66
CA ASP A 78 -1.89 1.39 -13.39
C ASP A 78 -2.07 1.23 -11.87
N GLU A 79 -3.26 1.57 -11.39
CA GLU A 79 -3.60 1.46 -9.97
C GLU A 79 -3.70 0.00 -9.51
N THR A 80 -4.11 -0.90 -10.40
CA THR A 80 -4.22 -2.33 -10.07
C THR A 80 -2.85 -2.93 -9.86
N LEU A 81 -1.90 -2.60 -10.73
CA LEU A 81 -0.52 -3.05 -10.60
C LEU A 81 0.16 -2.42 -9.36
N LEU A 82 -0.11 -1.14 -9.09
CA LEU A 82 0.44 -0.47 -7.91
C LEU A 82 -0.08 -1.12 -6.61
N ARG A 83 -1.40 -1.23 -6.44
CA ARG A 83 -1.99 -1.76 -5.20
C ARG A 83 -1.90 -3.27 -5.10
N GLY A 84 -1.99 -3.98 -6.22
CA GLY A 84 -2.04 -5.44 -6.28
C GLY A 84 -0.67 -6.12 -6.38
N THR A 85 0.38 -5.42 -6.83
CA THR A 85 1.71 -5.99 -7.01
C THR A 85 2.77 -5.21 -6.26
N CYS A 86 2.85 -3.88 -6.45
CA CYS A 86 3.91 -3.07 -5.83
C CYS A 86 3.80 -3.01 -4.30
N LEU A 87 2.66 -2.57 -3.75
CA LEU A 87 2.54 -2.43 -2.29
C LEU A 87 2.75 -3.78 -1.56
N PRO A 88 2.21 -4.91 -2.04
CA PRO A 88 2.50 -6.21 -1.45
C PRO A 88 3.97 -6.64 -1.61
N SER A 89 4.60 -6.36 -2.75
CA SER A 89 6.01 -6.75 -2.96
C SER A 89 6.95 -6.00 -2.02
N LEU A 90 6.71 -4.72 -1.73
CA LEU A 90 7.45 -3.94 -0.74
C LEU A 90 7.34 -4.52 0.68
N GLN A 91 6.21 -5.16 0.99
CA GLN A 91 5.99 -5.84 2.27
C GLN A 91 6.70 -7.19 2.36
N THR A 92 7.08 -7.82 1.26
CA THR A 92 7.75 -9.14 1.28
C THR A 92 9.20 -9.08 0.78
N MET A 93 9.63 -7.95 0.23
CA MET A 93 10.98 -7.75 -0.30
C MET A 93 12.05 -7.96 0.77
N SER A 94 13.18 -8.56 0.37
CA SER A 94 14.33 -8.75 1.24
C SER A 94 15.05 -7.43 1.51
N CYS A 95 15.69 -7.30 2.68
CA CYS A 95 16.48 -6.11 2.98
C CYS A 95 17.68 -5.92 2.04
N ALA A 96 18.21 -7.02 1.47
CA ALA A 96 19.29 -6.94 0.49
C ALA A 96 18.82 -6.27 -0.80
N ASP A 97 17.63 -6.65 -1.30
CA ASP A 97 17.06 -6.06 -2.52
C ASP A 97 16.59 -4.62 -2.30
N LEU A 98 16.00 -4.35 -1.13
CA LEU A 98 15.57 -3.00 -0.75
C LEU A 98 16.77 -2.03 -0.67
N ASN A 99 17.85 -2.44 0.00
CA ASN A 99 19.07 -1.63 0.12
C ASN A 99 19.80 -1.48 -1.22
N ALA A 100 19.67 -2.45 -2.12
CA ALA A 100 20.17 -2.36 -3.49
C ALA A 100 19.31 -1.45 -4.39
N GLY A 101 18.20 -0.90 -3.88
CA GLY A 101 17.30 -0.04 -4.65
C GLY A 101 16.58 -0.78 -5.78
N LYS A 102 16.46 -2.10 -5.70
CA LYS A 102 15.79 -2.94 -6.72
C LYS A 102 14.27 -2.88 -6.55
N LEU A 103 13.72 -1.67 -6.62
CA LEU A 103 12.28 -1.50 -6.65
C LEU A 103 11.75 -2.08 -7.96
N ASP A 104 10.65 -2.82 -7.85
CA ASP A 104 9.94 -3.35 -9.01
C ASP A 104 9.49 -2.18 -9.91
N GLU A 105 9.46 -2.38 -11.23
CA GLU A 105 8.93 -1.39 -12.17
C GLU A 105 7.46 -1.04 -11.85
N ALA A 106 6.74 -2.00 -11.25
CA ALA A 106 5.41 -1.79 -10.69
C ALA A 106 5.34 -0.73 -9.58
N CYS A 107 6.47 -0.39 -8.94
CA CYS A 107 6.56 0.71 -7.97
C CYS A 107 7.17 1.97 -8.60
N ALA A 108 8.22 1.82 -9.41
CA ALA A 108 9.00 2.95 -9.90
C ALA A 108 8.30 3.75 -11.02
N GLN A 109 7.44 3.11 -11.83
CA GLN A 109 6.90 3.72 -13.06
C GLN A 109 5.42 4.08 -12.98
N GLN A 110 4.74 3.81 -11.86
CA GLN A 110 3.28 3.99 -11.79
C GLN A 110 2.86 5.40 -11.40
N LEU A 111 3.72 6.17 -10.73
CA LEU A 111 3.42 7.57 -10.38
C LEU A 111 3.84 8.49 -11.53
N LEU A 112 2.86 8.96 -12.31
CA LEU A 112 3.12 9.92 -13.38
C LEU A 112 3.11 11.34 -12.81
N ARG A 113 4.29 11.94 -12.77
CA ARG A 113 4.51 13.34 -12.36
C ARG A 113 4.58 14.26 -13.56
N ARG A 114 4.26 15.54 -13.37
CA ARG A 114 4.61 16.57 -14.34
C ARG A 114 6.13 16.64 -14.43
N SER A 115 6.71 16.36 -15.60
CA SER A 115 8.14 16.65 -15.82
C SER A 115 8.39 18.14 -15.58
N PRO A 116 9.53 18.52 -14.96
CA PRO A 116 9.92 19.92 -14.87
C PRO A 116 10.08 20.55 -16.26
#